data_AF-A0A099TD48-F1
#
_entry.id   AF-A0A099TD48-F1
#
_cell.length_a   1.000
_cell.length_b   1.000
_cell.length_c   1.000
_cell.angle_alpha   90.00
_cell.angle_beta   90.00
_cell.angle_gamma   90.00
#
_symmetry.space_group_name_H-M   'P 1'
#
loop_
_entity.id
_entity.type
_entity.pdbx_description
1 polymer ?
#
loop_
_entity_poly.entity_id
_entity_poly.type
_entity_poly.pdbx_seq_one_letter_code
_entity_poly.pdbx_strand_id
1 'polypeptide(L)' 'MADDRLPTQTFHPNAGEKVMNRLKLILFTLNNYAAYAQDRAGAEMFGGQLRRKRTMARRDLVIKALDGLRQQP' A
#
# COMPACT_ATOMS: atom_id res chain seq x y z
N MET A 1 32.24 -5.46 -30.56
CA MET A 1 31.54 -4.36 -29.86
C MET A 1 31.41 -4.80 -28.41
N ALA A 2 32.01 -4.07 -27.46
CA ALA A 2 31.91 -4.41 -26.04
C ALA A 2 30.51 -4.03 -25.53
N ASP A 3 29.89 -4.92 -24.77
CA ASP A 3 28.54 -4.76 -24.21
C ASP A 3 28.62 -3.82 -22.98
N ASP A 4 28.45 -2.51 -23.20
CA ASP A 4 28.51 -1.44 -22.18
C ASP A 4 27.24 -1.37 -21.30
N ARG A 5 26.74 -2.51 -20.81
CA ARG A 5 25.68 -2.51 -19.81
C ARG A 5 26.30 -2.25 -18.44
N LEU A 6 26.01 -1.08 -17.87
CA LEU A 6 26.36 -0.77 -16.48
C LEU A 6 25.83 -1.88 -15.56
N PRO A 7 26.63 -2.36 -14.60
CA PRO A 7 26.18 -3.37 -13.67
C PRO A 7 24.96 -2.83 -12.92
N THR A 8 23.83 -3.54 -13.03
CA THR A 8 22.62 -3.26 -12.25
C THR A 8 22.99 -3.30 -10.77
N GLN A 9 23.15 -2.13 -10.15
CA GLN A 9 23.47 -2.04 -8.73
C GLN A 9 22.25 -2.56 -7.95
N THR A 10 22.36 -3.75 -7.39
CA THR A 10 21.32 -4.29 -6.51
C THR A 10 21.39 -3.55 -5.18
N PHE A 11 20.47 -2.61 -4.99
CA PHE A 11 20.28 -1.96 -3.69
C PHE A 11 19.75 -2.98 -2.69
N HIS A 12 20.61 -3.43 -1.78
CA HIS A 12 20.20 -4.25 -0.65
C HIS A 12 19.83 -3.31 0.50
N PRO A 13 18.54 -3.21 0.88
CA PRO A 13 18.14 -2.30 1.94
C PRO A 13 18.78 -2.72 3.27
N ASN A 14 19.36 -1.75 3.97
CA ASN A 14 19.93 -1.99 5.30
C ASN A 14 18.82 -2.18 6.36
N ALA A 15 19.19 -2.60 7.58
CA ALA A 15 18.20 -2.87 8.63
C ALA A 15 17.33 -1.64 8.98
N GLY A 16 17.91 -0.44 9.00
CA GLY A 16 17.17 0.80 9.27
C GLY A 16 16.17 1.15 8.17
N GLU A 17 16.54 0.97 6.91
CA GLU A 17 15.65 1.17 5.76
C GLU A 17 14.51 0.16 5.73
N LYS A 18 14.75 -1.11 6.12
CA LYS A 18 13.71 -2.12 6.25
C LYS A 18 12.66 -1.72 7.30
N VAL A 19 13.11 -1.29 8.48
CA VAL A 19 12.21 -0.81 9.55
C VAL A 19 11.39 0.40 9.08
N MET A 20 12.03 1.38 8.45
CA MET A 20 11.35 2.58 7.95
C MET A 20 10.33 2.24 6.85
N ASN A 21 10.66 1.35 5.92
CA ASN A 21 9.74 0.93 4.86
C ASN A 21 8.54 0.16 5.43
N ARG A 22 8.77 -0.70 6.43
CA ARG A 22 7.69 -1.37 7.16
C ARG A 22 6.77 -0.36 7.85
N LEU A 23 7.33 0.63 8.55
CA LEU A 23 6.56 1.69 9.20
C LEU A 23 5.74 2.51 8.20
N LYS A 24 6.32 2.91 7.07
CA LYS A 24 5.61 3.59 5.99
C LYS A 24 4.44 2.76 5.48
N LEU A 25 4.63 1.46 5.32
CA LEU A 25 3.58 0.55 4.86
C LEU A 25 2.47 0.38 5.92
N ILE A 26 2.82 0.33 7.21
CA ILE A 26 1.84 0.34 8.32
C ILE A 26 1.00 1.62 8.26
N LEU A 27 1.64 2.79 8.22
CA LEU A 27 0.95 4.08 8.17
C LEU A 27 0.07 4.23 6.93
N PHE A 28 0.56 3.79 5.77
CA PHE A 28 -0.22 3.72 4.54
C PHE A 28 -1.46 2.84 4.70
N THR A 29 -1.31 1.66 5.31
CA THR A 29 -2.40 0.71 5.55
C THR A 29 -3.47 1.32 6.45
N LEU A 30 -3.08 1.92 7.58
CA LEU A 30 -3.99 2.55 8.54
C LEU A 30 -4.78 3.69 7.88
N ASN A 31 -4.11 4.56 7.13
CA ASN A 31 -4.77 5.67 6.44
C ASN A 31 -5.79 5.18 5.40
N ASN A 32 -5.43 4.17 4.61
CA ASN A 32 -6.33 3.60 3.61
C ASN A 32 -7.51 2.87 4.24
N TYR A 33 -7.31 2.19 5.37
CA TYR A 33 -8.38 1.53 6.10
C TYR A 33 -9.39 2.53 6.68
N ALA A 34 -8.92 3.63 7.27
CA ALA A 34 -9.79 4.70 7.75
C ALA A 34 -10.63 5.30 6.60
N ALA A 35 -10.00 5.60 5.47
CA ALA A 35 -10.71 6.10 4.28
C ALA A 35 -11.72 5.09 3.72
N TYR A 36 -11.37 3.79 3.70
CA TYR A 36 -12.29 2.71 3.34
C TYR A 36 -13.54 2.72 4.23
N ALA A 37 -13.36 2.79 5.54
CA ALA A 37 -14.47 2.79 6.50
C ALA A 37 -15.40 4.00 6.31
N GLN A 38 -14.82 5.19 6.09
CA GLN A 38 -15.57 6.41 5.82
C GLN A 38 -16.36 6.36 4.51
N ASP A 39 -15.72 5.91 3.41
CA ASP A 39 -16.41 5.78 2.12
C ASP A 39 -17.51 4.70 2.19
N ARG A 40 -17.28 3.59 2.90
CA ARG A 40 -18.26 2.52 3.10
C ARG A 40 -19.47 3.01 3.89
N ALA A 41 -19.25 3.56 5.09
CA ALA A 41 -20.33 4.10 5.92
C ALA A 41 -21.09 5.19 5.17
N GLY A 42 -20.36 6.06 4.46
CA GLY A 42 -20.96 7.09 3.62
C GLY A 42 -21.80 6.54 2.47
N ALA A 43 -21.38 5.45 1.82
CA ALA A 43 -22.14 4.79 0.76
C ALA A 43 -23.35 4.02 1.28
N GLU A 44 -23.28 3.48 2.50
CA GLU A 44 -24.38 2.80 3.18
C GLU A 44 -25.46 3.80 3.65
N MET A 45 -25.05 4.94 4.22
CA MET A 45 -25.98 5.95 4.75
C MET A 45 -26.57 6.86 3.67
N PHE A 46 -25.76 7.33 2.72
CA PHE A 46 -26.13 8.38 1.76
C PHE A 46 -26.09 7.92 0.30
N GLY A 47 -25.65 6.69 0.04
CA GLY A 47 -25.46 6.19 -1.32
C GLY A 47 -24.27 6.83 -2.05
N GLY A 48 -24.32 6.75 -3.39
CA GLY A 48 -23.31 7.36 -4.28
C GLY A 48 -22.34 6.37 -4.92
N GLN A 49 -22.34 6.32 -6.26
CA GLN A 49 -21.49 5.41 -7.04
C GLN A 49 -19.99 5.67 -6.85
N LEU A 50 -19.60 6.95 -6.73
CA LEU A 50 -18.19 7.31 -6.52
C LEU A 50 -17.67 6.75 -5.18
N ARG A 51 -18.44 6.88 -4.09
CA ARG A 51 -18.06 6.35 -2.77
C ARG A 51 -17.88 4.84 -2.84
N ARG A 52 -18.82 4.11 -3.45
CA ARG A 52 -18.73 2.64 -3.63
C ARG A 52 -17.48 2.22 -4.41
N LYS A 53 -17.16 2.92 -5.52
CA LYS A 53 -15.94 2.66 -6.29
C LYS A 53 -14.68 2.90 -5.45
N ARG A 54 -14.63 3.99 -4.67
CA ARG A 54 -13.51 4.26 -3.76
C ARG A 54 -13.41 3.24 -2.64
N THR A 55 -14.53 2.79 -2.06
CA THR A 55 -14.56 1.71 -1.07
C THR A 55 -13.87 0.45 -1.60
N MET A 56 -14.22 0.01 -2.81
CA MET A 56 -13.59 -1.16 -3.43
C MET A 56 -12.09 -0.95 -3.67
N ALA A 57 -11.71 0.19 -4.26
CA ALA A 57 -10.31 0.50 -4.50
C ALA A 57 -9.47 0.56 -3.21
N ARG A 58 -10.01 1.16 -2.13
CA ARG A 58 -9.33 1.22 -0.83
C ARG A 58 -9.21 -0.16 -0.19
N ARG A 59 -10.24 -1.01 -0.31
CA ARG A 59 -10.19 -2.40 0.16
C ARG A 59 -9.03 -3.15 -0.50
N ASP A 60 -8.89 -3.04 -1.81
CA ASP A 60 -7.83 -3.72 -2.57
C ASP A 60 -6.43 -3.22 -2.16
N LEU A 61 -6.27 -1.91 -1.95
CA LEU A 61 -5.02 -1.33 -1.46
C LEU A 61 -4.65 -1.82 -0.06
N VAL A 62 -5.63 -1.90 0.86
CA VAL A 62 -5.41 -2.40 2.22
C VAL A 62 -4.98 -3.86 2.20
N ILE A 63 -5.64 -4.72 1.41
CA ILE A 63 -5.30 -6.14 1.30
C ILE A 63 -3.85 -6.29 0.81
N LYS A 64 -3.48 -5.63 -0.29
CA LYS A 64 -2.12 -5.68 -0.83
C LYS A 64 -1.07 -5.17 0.15
N ALA A 65 -1.39 -4.12 0.91
CA ALA A 65 -0.48 -3.57 1.90
C ALA A 65 -0.29 -4.51 3.10
N LEU A 66 -1.36 -5.15 3.57
CA LEU A 66 -1.29 -6.18 4.61
C LEU A 66 -0.49 -7.40 4.16
N ASP A 67 -0.67 -7.84 2.91
CA ASP A 67 0.12 -8.94 2.34
C ASP A 67 1.61 -8.56 2.26
N GLY A 68 1.92 -7.33 1.85
CA GLY A 68 3.29 -6.80 1.89
C GLY A 68 3.88 -6.77 3.30
N LEU A 69 3.10 -6.41 4.33
CA LEU A 69 3.54 -6.42 5.73
C LEU A 69 3.80 -7.83 6.27
N ARG A 70 3.05 -8.84 5.79
CA ARG A 70 3.27 -10.25 6.15
C ARG A 70 4.52 -10.83 5.51
N GLN A 71 4.84 -10.39 4.30
CA GLN A 71 6.01 -10.87 3.54
C GLN A 71 7.32 -10.22 4.01
N GLN A 72 7.25 -9.05 4.65
CA GLN A 72 8.40 -8.43 5.29
C GLN A 72 8.58 -9.05 6.69
N PRO A 73 9.73 -9.67 6.99
CA PRO A 73 10.05 -10.13 8.35
C PRO A 73 10.23 -8.95 9.33
#